data_AF-A0A7Z7KA92-F1
#
_entry.id   AF-A0A7Z7KA92-F1
#
_cell.length_a   1.000
_cell.length_b   1.000
_cell.length_c   1.000
_cell.angle_alpha   90.00
_cell.angle_beta   90.00
_cell.angle_gamma   90.00
#
_symmetry.space_group_name_H-M   'P 1'
#
loop_
_entity.id
_entity.type
_entity.pdbx_description
1 polymer ?
#
loop_
_entity_poly.entity_id
_entity_poly.type
_entity_poly.pdbx_seq_one_letter_code
_entity_poly.pdbx_strand_id
1 'polypeptide(L)'
;MKDSDGLMIAPKYSVSNALSSAYHALKNEGLLNKDQDSIYNALFDMVTQGLSPAKNQCYFVPYGNTVKLTRSYFGTMKVVKQLPEVKDIYAEVIYKGDDFKIKNENGRKVFVSHDTDWTNQDNEIVGAYCIIEKSDGEKILTVMTKKRN
;
A
#
# COMPACT_ATOMS: atom_id res chain seq x y z
N MET A 1 -26.16 16.24 -17.16
CA MET A 1 -25.00 15.47 -16.66
C MET A 1 -23.83 15.84 -17.55
N LYS A 2 -22.76 16.45 -17.02
CA LYS A 2 -21.54 16.71 -17.80
C LYS A 2 -20.69 15.46 -17.70
N ASP A 3 -20.42 14.83 -18.84
CA ASP A 3 -19.46 13.74 -18.96
C ASP A 3 -18.12 14.19 -18.42
N SER A 4 -17.68 13.59 -17.31
CA SER A 4 -16.37 13.82 -16.73
C SER A 4 -15.36 12.87 -17.38
N ASP A 5 -15.09 13.06 -18.66
CA ASP A 5 -14.00 12.40 -19.40
C ASP A 5 -12.62 13.02 -19.07
N GLY A 6 -12.53 13.74 -17.95
CA GLY A 6 -11.34 14.40 -17.45
C GLY A 6 -10.59 13.55 -16.42
N LEU A 7 -9.32 13.86 -16.22
CA LEU A 7 -8.47 13.24 -15.20
C LEU A 7 -9.15 13.32 -13.82
N MET A 8 -9.58 12.17 -13.30
CA MET A 8 -10.17 12.07 -11.96
C MET A 8 -9.05 12.07 -10.91
N ILE A 9 -9.10 13.04 -10.01
CA ILE A 9 -8.10 13.23 -8.96
C ILE A 9 -8.74 12.93 -7.60
N ALA A 10 -8.01 12.21 -6.74
CA ALA A 10 -8.48 11.89 -5.40
C ALA A 10 -8.84 13.15 -4.58
N PRO A 11 -9.93 13.14 -3.79
CA PRO A 11 -10.31 14.29 -2.96
C PRO A 11 -9.18 14.71 -2.01
N LYS A 12 -8.95 16.02 -1.86
CA LYS A 12 -7.91 16.62 -0.99
C LYS A 12 -6.46 16.23 -1.35
N TYR A 13 -6.22 15.69 -2.55
CA TYR A 13 -4.88 15.44 -3.05
C TYR A 13 -4.28 16.69 -3.71
N SER A 14 -3.11 17.14 -3.21
CA SER A 14 -2.38 18.25 -3.81
C SER A 14 -1.48 17.75 -4.94
N VAL A 15 -2.00 17.82 -6.17
CA VAL A 15 -1.28 17.41 -7.39
C VAL A 15 0.03 18.17 -7.54
N SER A 16 0.01 19.50 -7.34
CA SER A 16 1.20 20.35 -7.49
C SER A 16 2.33 19.93 -6.55
N ASN A 17 2.02 19.70 -5.27
CA ASN A 17 3.01 19.27 -4.28
C ASN A 17 3.54 17.85 -4.58
N ALA A 18 2.65 16.96 -5.04
CA ALA A 18 3.03 15.60 -5.38
C ALA A 18 3.92 15.53 -6.62
N LEU A 19 3.61 16.29 -7.68
CA LEU A 19 4.44 16.38 -8.88
C LEU A 19 5.80 17.04 -8.59
N SER A 20 5.83 18.09 -7.76
CA SER A 20 7.09 18.70 -7.31
C SER A 20 7.96 17.69 -6.57
N SER A 21 7.36 16.92 -5.66
CA SER A 21 8.06 15.86 -4.93
C SER A 21 8.55 14.75 -5.87
N ALA A 22 7.75 14.38 -6.86
CA ALA A 22 8.10 13.36 -7.85
C ALA A 22 9.25 13.78 -8.75
N TYR A 23 9.28 15.04 -9.18
CA TYR A 23 10.41 15.59 -9.93
C TYR A 23 11.71 15.46 -9.11
N HIS A 24 11.69 15.82 -7.83
CA HIS A 24 12.86 15.68 -6.96
C HIS A 24 13.27 14.22 -6.76
N ALA A 25 12.31 13.30 -6.59
CA ALA A 25 12.61 11.87 -6.49
C ALA A 25 13.30 11.33 -7.77
N LEU A 26 12.72 11.62 -8.94
CA LEU A 26 13.30 11.24 -10.24
C LEU A 26 14.68 11.87 -10.46
N LYS A 27 14.87 13.14 -10.07
CA LYS A 27 16.15 13.84 -10.21
C LYS A 27 17.23 13.23 -9.33
N ASN A 28 16.92 12.98 -8.05
CA ASN A 28 17.88 12.46 -7.08
C ASN A 28 18.32 11.04 -7.42
N GLU A 29 17.44 10.25 -8.05
CA GLU A 29 17.75 8.90 -8.52
C GLU A 29 18.34 8.87 -9.94
N GLY A 30 18.57 10.03 -10.57
CA GLY A 30 19.16 10.10 -11.90
C GLY A 30 18.27 9.50 -13.00
N LEU A 31 16.95 9.55 -12.83
CA LEU A 31 15.97 8.93 -13.73
C LEU A 31 15.41 9.86 -14.80
N LEU A 32 15.71 11.17 -14.74
CA LEU A 32 15.16 12.17 -15.68
C LEU A 32 15.61 11.96 -17.14
N ASN A 33 16.71 11.24 -17.37
CA ASN A 33 17.23 10.94 -18.70
C ASN A 33 16.68 9.63 -19.31
N LYS A 34 15.77 8.96 -18.62
CA LYS A 34 15.11 7.73 -19.10
C LYS A 34 14.06 8.07 -20.17
N ASP A 35 13.46 7.03 -20.73
CA ASP A 35 12.37 7.15 -21.70
C ASP A 35 11.25 8.07 -21.18
N GLN A 36 10.99 9.16 -21.90
CA GLN A 36 10.11 10.24 -21.42
C GLN A 36 8.65 9.81 -21.34
N ASP A 37 8.20 8.93 -22.24
CA ASP A 37 6.84 8.38 -22.22
C ASP A 37 6.64 7.51 -20.97
N SER A 38 7.64 6.71 -20.59
CA SER A 38 7.59 5.92 -19.35
C SER A 38 7.57 6.79 -18.09
N ILE A 39 8.33 7.89 -18.07
CA ILE A 39 8.29 8.87 -16.95
C ILE A 39 6.91 9.52 -16.88
N TYR A 40 6.35 9.93 -18.02
CA TYR A 40 5.00 10.48 -18.10
C TYR A 40 3.96 9.50 -17.54
N ASN A 41 3.99 8.25 -18.00
CA ASN A 41 3.07 7.22 -17.52
C ASN A 41 3.21 6.97 -16.02
N ALA A 42 4.44 6.92 -15.49
CA ALA A 42 4.67 6.75 -14.05
C ALA A 42 4.14 7.94 -13.22
N LEU A 43 4.30 9.17 -13.71
CA LEU A 43 3.74 10.37 -13.08
C LEU A 43 2.21 10.40 -13.17
N PHE A 44 1.65 10.00 -14.32
CA PHE A 44 0.22 9.89 -14.54
C PHE A 44 -0.40 8.86 -13.57
N ASP A 45 0.17 7.66 -13.49
CA ASP A 45 -0.24 6.61 -12.55
C ASP A 45 -0.19 7.07 -11.09
N MET A 46 0.78 7.91 -10.75
CA MET A 46 0.93 8.45 -9.40
C MET A 46 -0.22 9.42 -9.09
N VAL A 47 -0.53 10.32 -10.03
CA VAL A 47 -1.58 11.33 -9.87
C VAL A 47 -2.97 10.69 -9.85
N THR A 48 -3.24 9.73 -10.72
CA THR A 48 -4.54 9.02 -10.79
C THR A 48 -4.82 8.23 -9.51
N GLN A 49 -3.81 7.58 -8.94
CA GLN A 49 -3.91 6.91 -7.64
C GLN A 49 -3.82 7.87 -6.45
N GLY A 50 -3.58 9.16 -6.70
CA GLY A 50 -3.41 10.19 -5.69
C GLY A 50 -2.23 9.94 -4.74
N LEU A 51 -1.15 9.29 -5.18
CA LEU A 51 -0.01 8.91 -4.34
C LEU A 51 1.06 9.99 -4.28
N SER A 52 1.90 9.98 -3.25
CA SER A 52 3.00 10.93 -3.13
C SER A 52 4.29 10.26 -2.66
N PRO A 53 5.43 10.46 -3.36
CA PRO A 53 6.72 9.93 -2.93
C PRO A 53 7.19 10.60 -1.62
N ALA A 54 6.85 11.87 -1.37
CA ALA A 54 7.17 12.58 -0.12
C ALA A 54 6.51 11.95 1.12
N LYS A 55 5.47 11.12 0.93
CA LYS A 55 4.81 10.36 1.99
C LYS A 55 5.19 8.88 1.98
N ASN A 56 6.26 8.52 1.27
CA ASN A 56 6.69 7.14 1.03
C ASN A 56 5.56 6.26 0.48
N GLN A 57 4.66 6.80 -0.35
CA GLN A 57 3.51 6.04 -0.87
C GLN A 57 3.82 5.33 -2.20
N CYS A 58 4.84 5.77 -2.91
CA CYS A 58 5.26 5.21 -4.18
C CYS A 58 6.74 5.51 -4.43
N TYR A 59 7.34 4.71 -5.30
CA TYR A 59 8.72 4.83 -5.75
C TYR A 59 8.76 4.76 -7.28
N PHE A 60 9.72 5.46 -7.87
CA PHE A 60 10.01 5.35 -9.30
C PHE A 60 11.12 4.33 -9.47
N VAL A 61 10.83 3.21 -10.14
CA VAL A 61 11.77 2.09 -10.26
C VAL A 61 12.24 1.99 -11.72
N PRO A 62 13.56 2.05 -12.00
CA PRO A 62 14.07 1.88 -13.34
C PRO A 62 14.04 0.41 -13.77
N TYR A 63 13.63 0.17 -15.01
CA TYR A 63 13.73 -1.09 -15.72
C TYR A 63 14.42 -0.84 -17.06
N GLY A 64 15.75 -1.00 -17.08
CA GLY A 64 16.57 -0.64 -18.23
C GLY A 64 16.46 0.85 -18.57
N ASN A 65 15.85 1.14 -19.72
CA ASN A 65 15.61 2.52 -20.16
C ASN A 65 14.24 3.09 -19.74
N THR A 66 13.35 2.28 -19.16
CA THR A 66 12.01 2.71 -18.76
C THR A 66 11.92 2.94 -17.25
N VAL A 67 10.97 3.78 -16.82
CA VAL A 67 10.62 4.01 -15.41
C VAL A 67 9.21 3.50 -15.16
N LYS A 68 8.99 2.83 -14.03
CA LYS A 68 7.66 2.42 -13.57
C LYS A 68 7.38 2.94 -12.19
N LEU A 69 6.14 3.32 -11.93
CA LEU A 69 5.68 3.60 -10.58
C LEU A 69 5.44 2.28 -9.84
N THR A 70 6.06 2.13 -8.68
CA THR A 70 5.79 1.01 -7.77
C THR A 70 5.16 1.56 -6.50
N ARG A 71 4.03 0.99 -6.08
CA ARG A 71 3.40 1.35 -4.80
C ARG A 71 4.23 0.82 -3.64
N SER A 72 4.33 1.61 -2.58
CA SER A 72 4.76 1.10 -1.28
C SER A 72 3.61 0.43 -0.55
N TYR A 73 3.91 -0.14 0.62
CA TYR A 73 2.90 -0.57 1.58
C TYR A 73 1.93 0.58 1.95
N PHE A 74 2.46 1.76 2.29
CA PHE A 74 1.66 2.94 2.63
C PHE A 74 0.78 3.42 1.47
N GLY A 75 1.28 3.32 0.23
CA GLY A 75 0.50 3.63 -0.95
C GLY A 75 -0.65 2.65 -1.16
N THR A 76 -0.38 1.36 -0.98
CA THR A 76 -1.39 0.31 -1.08
C THR A 76 -2.48 0.52 -0.02
N MET A 77 -2.12 0.75 1.24
CA MET A 77 -3.09 1.05 2.30
C MET A 77 -3.95 2.27 1.94
N LYS A 78 -3.35 3.35 1.43
CA LYS A 78 -4.08 4.56 1.05
C LYS A 78 -5.09 4.29 -0.06
N VAL A 79 -4.69 3.60 -1.13
CA VAL A 79 -5.59 3.29 -2.25
C VAL A 79 -6.74 2.41 -1.78
N VAL A 80 -6.46 1.40 -0.96
CA VAL A 80 -7.51 0.53 -0.41
C VAL A 80 -8.46 1.31 0.50
N LYS A 81 -7.97 2.24 1.34
CA LYS A 81 -8.80 3.12 2.19
C LYS A 81 -9.65 4.14 1.42
N GLN A 82 -9.41 4.35 0.13
CA GLN A 82 -10.26 5.21 -0.71
C GLN A 82 -11.49 4.47 -1.26
N LEU A 83 -11.52 3.14 -1.17
CA LEU A 83 -12.66 2.35 -1.60
C LEU A 83 -13.84 2.57 -0.63
N PRO A 84 -15.05 2.92 -1.11
CA PRO A 84 -16.19 3.24 -0.25
C PRO A 84 -16.67 2.05 0.61
N GLU A 85 -16.40 0.83 0.17
CA GLU A 85 -16.71 -0.40 0.89
C GLU A 85 -15.70 -0.71 2.01
N VAL A 86 -14.55 -0.03 2.07
CA VAL A 86 -13.53 -0.25 3.10
C VAL A 86 -13.72 0.74 4.24
N LYS A 87 -13.94 0.20 5.44
CA LYS A 87 -14.04 0.99 6.68
C LYS A 87 -12.66 1.23 7.29
N ASP A 88 -11.88 0.17 7.49
CA ASP A 88 -10.51 0.30 7.99
C ASP A 88 -9.62 -0.90 7.60
N ILE A 89 -8.31 -0.73 7.81
CA ILE A 89 -7.28 -1.72 7.56
C ILE A 89 -6.41 -1.82 8.81
N TYR A 90 -6.30 -3.01 9.37
CA TYR A 90 -5.44 -3.33 10.51
C TYR A 90 -4.41 -4.35 10.06
N ALA A 91 -3.13 -4.10 10.33
CA ALA A 91 -2.08 -5.06 10.02
C ALA A 91 -1.13 -5.16 11.20
N GLU A 92 -0.74 -6.37 11.54
CA GLU A 92 0.17 -6.64 12.65
C GLU A 92 1.16 -7.74 12.30
N VAL A 93 2.30 -7.67 12.97
CA VAL A 93 3.38 -8.65 12.88
C VAL A 93 3.16 -9.69 13.98
N ILE A 94 3.38 -10.95 13.65
CA ILE A 94 3.35 -12.05 14.60
C ILE A 94 4.79 -12.42 14.91
N TYR A 95 5.20 -12.19 16.15
CA TYR A 95 6.51 -12.52 16.67
C TYR A 95 6.51 -13.89 17.32
N LYS A 96 7.69 -14.50 17.40
CA LYS A 96 7.88 -15.72 18.16
C LYS A 96 7.54 -15.43 19.63
N GLY A 97 6.57 -16.16 20.18
CA GLY A 97 6.08 -15.98 21.55
C GLY A 97 4.65 -15.42 21.63
N ASP A 98 4.11 -14.90 20.53
CA ASP A 98 2.72 -14.40 20.50
C ASP A 98 1.68 -15.53 20.49
N ASP A 99 0.54 -15.32 21.14
CA ASP A 99 -0.64 -16.20 21.04
C ASP A 99 -1.57 -15.70 19.93
N PHE A 100 -1.34 -16.20 18.72
CA PHE A 100 -2.12 -15.88 17.53
C PHE A 100 -3.07 -17.02 17.15
N LYS A 101 -4.38 -16.76 17.16
CA LYS A 101 -5.43 -17.74 16.86
C LYS A 101 -6.25 -17.33 15.65
N ILE A 102 -6.39 -18.28 14.72
CA ILE A 102 -7.31 -18.22 13.59
C ILE A 102 -8.15 -19.47 13.54
N LYS A 103 -9.36 -19.37 12.98
CA LYS A 103 -10.22 -20.51 12.69
C LYS A 103 -10.60 -20.55 11.22
N ASN A 104 -11.06 -21.71 10.77
CA ASN A 104 -11.68 -21.87 9.46
C ASN A 104 -13.20 -21.85 9.64
N GLU A 105 -13.88 -20.94 8.96
CA GLU A 105 -15.34 -20.93 8.85
C GLU A 105 -15.72 -20.98 7.37
N ASN A 106 -16.37 -22.06 6.96
CA ASN A 106 -16.83 -22.28 5.58
C ASN A 106 -15.71 -22.08 4.52
N GLY A 107 -14.50 -22.54 4.82
CA GLY A 107 -13.34 -22.42 3.92
C GLY A 107 -12.61 -21.08 4.01
N ARG A 108 -13.05 -20.13 4.86
CA ARG A 108 -12.41 -18.81 5.05
C ARG A 108 -11.64 -18.77 6.38
N LYS A 109 -10.46 -18.14 6.37
CA LYS A 109 -9.72 -17.83 7.60
C LYS A 109 -10.42 -16.69 8.33
N VAL A 110 -10.67 -16.87 9.62
CA VAL A 110 -11.30 -15.87 10.49
C VAL A 110 -10.39 -15.58 11.67
N PHE A 111 -10.19 -14.30 11.96
CA PHE A 111 -9.40 -13.84 13.09
C PHE A 111 -10.13 -14.17 14.40
N VAL A 112 -9.42 -14.76 15.37
CA VAL A 112 -9.98 -15.04 16.70
C VAL A 112 -9.34 -14.11 17.73
N SER A 113 -8.02 -14.12 17.85
CA SER A 113 -7.28 -13.28 18.79
C SER A 113 -5.81 -13.16 18.41
N HIS A 114 -5.18 -12.08 18.86
CA HIS A 114 -3.73 -11.91 18.87
C HIS A 114 -3.35 -11.26 20.19
N ASP A 115 -2.69 -12.01 21.06
CA ASP A 115 -2.10 -11.50 22.30
C ASP A 115 -0.57 -11.50 22.16
N THR A 116 0.05 -10.37 22.50
CA THR A 116 1.48 -10.12 22.32
C THR A 116 2.03 -9.38 23.52
N ASP A 117 3.10 -9.91 24.11
CA ASP A 117 3.88 -9.16 25.09
C ASP A 117 4.73 -8.14 24.34
N TRP A 118 4.79 -6.90 24.82
CA TRP A 118 5.55 -5.84 24.16
C TRP A 118 7.04 -6.18 23.99
N THR A 119 7.60 -7.04 24.86
CA THR A 119 8.98 -7.53 24.77
C THR A 119 9.20 -8.51 23.61
N ASN A 120 8.14 -9.11 23.05
CA ASN A 120 8.25 -10.00 21.90
C ASN A 120 8.65 -9.27 20.61
N GLN A 121 8.58 -7.94 20.55
CA GLN A 121 8.99 -7.16 19.37
C GLN A 121 10.47 -7.34 19.01
N ASP A 122 11.31 -7.72 19.99
CA ASP A 122 12.73 -8.04 19.78
C ASP A 122 12.94 -9.48 19.24
N ASN A 123 11.89 -10.31 19.22
CA ASN A 123 11.97 -11.70 18.77
C ASN A 123 11.90 -11.85 17.25
N GLU A 124 12.17 -13.06 16.77
CA GLU A 124 12.01 -13.37 15.35
C GLU A 124 10.55 -13.20 14.89
N ILE A 125 10.34 -12.46 13.81
CA ILE A 125 9.07 -12.44 13.08
C ILE A 125 8.78 -13.84 12.55
N VAL A 126 7.62 -14.41 12.88
CA VAL A 126 7.15 -15.72 12.39
C VAL A 126 6.03 -15.60 11.37
N GLY A 127 5.34 -14.46 11.34
CA GLY A 127 4.30 -14.17 10.36
C GLY A 127 3.83 -12.72 10.43
N ALA A 128 2.82 -12.43 9.65
CA ALA A 128 2.09 -11.17 9.71
C ALA A 128 0.66 -11.40 9.21
N TYR A 129 -0.26 -10.55 9.62
CA TYR A 129 -1.62 -10.56 9.10
C TYR A 129 -2.11 -9.16 8.77
N CYS A 130 -3.14 -9.14 7.92
CA CYS A 130 -3.90 -7.94 7.58
C CYS A 130 -5.40 -8.27 7.63
N ILE A 131 -6.17 -7.39 8.25
CA ILE A 131 -7.63 -7.41 8.32
C ILE A 131 -8.13 -6.17 7.59
N ILE A 132 -8.91 -6.39 6.53
CA ILE A 132 -9.73 -5.34 5.91
C ILE A 132 -11.12 -5.45 6.53
N GLU A 133 -11.53 -4.42 7.26
CA GLU A 133 -12.89 -4.27 7.76
C GLU A 133 -13.70 -3.50 6.72
N LYS A 134 -14.77 -4.11 6.23
CA LYS A 134 -15.71 -3.47 5.31
C LYS A 134 -16.76 -2.65 6.04
N SER A 135 -17.41 -1.75 5.31
CA SER A 135 -18.49 -0.89 5.80
C SER A 135 -19.72 -1.68 6.29
N ASP A 136 -19.93 -2.90 5.82
CA ASP A 136 -21.00 -3.82 6.26
C ASP A 136 -20.62 -4.68 7.49
N GLY A 137 -19.39 -4.52 8.00
CA GLY A 137 -18.86 -5.28 9.14
C GLY A 137 -18.14 -6.59 8.76
N GLU A 138 -18.11 -7.00 7.48
CA GLU A 138 -17.32 -8.14 7.04
C GLU A 138 -15.82 -7.88 7.28
N LYS A 139 -15.12 -8.87 7.84
CA LYS A 139 -13.67 -8.81 8.07
C LYS A 139 -12.97 -9.83 7.19
N ILE A 140 -12.14 -9.35 6.27
CA ILE A 140 -11.32 -10.20 5.40
C ILE A 140 -9.93 -10.31 6.01
N LEU A 141 -9.58 -11.50 6.49
CA LEU A 141 -8.27 -11.80 7.05
C LEU A 141 -7.35 -12.43 6.00
N THR A 142 -6.17 -11.84 5.83
CA THR A 142 -5.02 -12.48 5.16
C THR A 142 -3.91 -12.70 6.17
N VAL A 143 -3.36 -13.92 6.23
CA VAL A 143 -2.22 -14.26 7.09
C VAL A 143 -1.12 -14.85 6.23
N MET A 144 0.10 -14.37 6.41
CA MET A 144 1.31 -14.89 5.79
C MET A 144 2.29 -15.37 6.85
N THR A 145 2.94 -16.50 6.59
CA THR A 145 4.04 -16.99 7.42
C THR A 145 5.36 -16.54 6.83
N LYS A 146 6.35 -16.30 7.69
CA LYS A 146 7.72 -16.07 7.23
C LYS A 146 8.30 -17.40 6.76
N LYS A 147 8.19 -17.68 5.46
CA LYS A 147 8.83 -18.84 4.85
C LYS A 147 10.35 -18.63 4.89
N ARG A 148 11.07 -19.43 5.68
CA ARG A 148 12.53 -19.56 5.54
C ARG A 148 12.78 -20.42 4.28
N ASN A 149 13.46 -19.84 3.30
CA ASN A 149 14.12 -20.60 2.23
C ASN A 149 15.48 -21.08 2.74
#